data_AF-A0A1V5W8F6-F1
#
_entry.id   AF-A0A1V5W8F6-F1
#
_cell.length_a   1.000
_cell.length_b   1.000
_cell.length_c   1.000
_cell.angle_alpha   90.00
_cell.angle_beta   90.00
_cell.angle_gamma   90.00
#
_symmetry.space_group_name_H-M   'P 1'
#
loop_
_entity.id
_entity.type
_entity.pdbx_description
1 polymer ?
#
loop_
_entity_poly.entity_id
_entity_poly.type
_entity_poly.pdbx_seq_one_letter_code
_entity_poly.pdbx_strand_id
1 'polypeptide(L)'
;MLASNFQNIYISILNVVTLFSEIFLWIAAFGILYFYGRFRRIWWRKILSAAIDYHRFHLSAMQADKGLDEKTREYATALQWAINKQLPDDLKKGGGLSLWLSFAGAKTSLNTCGTVFYDAARYSRFIDLRIIKLNDTLLSTFYRILFIESVFFPLSIPLMDFFFLMSLIKKPERGSARLYLEMSKDKH
;
A
#
# COMPACT_ATOMS: atom_id res chain seq x y z
N MET A 1 31.73 -26.94 -45.00
CA MET A 1 30.61 -25.99 -45.24
C MET A 1 29.23 -26.58 -44.92
N LEU A 2 28.90 -27.80 -45.31
CA LEU A 2 27.58 -28.39 -44.99
C LEU A 2 27.39 -28.63 -43.47
N ALA A 3 28.37 -29.22 -42.78
CA ALA A 3 28.28 -29.49 -41.34
C ALA A 3 28.12 -28.22 -40.47
N SER A 4 28.82 -27.13 -40.82
CA SER A 4 28.68 -25.84 -40.14
C SER A 4 27.31 -25.21 -40.38
N ASN A 5 26.72 -25.38 -41.56
CA ASN A 5 25.37 -24.89 -41.85
C ASN A 5 24.29 -25.68 -41.10
N PHE A 6 24.43 -27.01 -40.98
CA PHE A 6 23.53 -27.82 -40.16
C PHE A 6 23.60 -27.46 -38.67
N GLN A 7 24.80 -27.24 -38.15
CA GLN A 7 25.00 -26.81 -36.77
C GLN A 7 24.40 -25.43 -36.50
N ASN A 8 24.53 -24.49 -37.45
CA ASN A 8 23.90 -23.17 -37.36
C ASN A 8 22.37 -23.23 -37.40
N ILE A 9 21.79 -24.09 -38.25
CA ILE A 9 20.33 -24.30 -38.31
C ILE A 9 19.83 -24.92 -37.00
N TYR A 10 20.51 -25.91 -36.46
CA TYR A 10 20.15 -26.55 -35.19
C TYR A 10 20.19 -25.57 -34.02
N ILE A 11 21.26 -24.76 -33.90
CA ILE A 11 21.38 -23.72 -32.86
C ILE A 11 20.26 -22.67 -33.01
N SER A 12 19.94 -22.26 -34.23
CA SER A 12 18.86 -21.30 -34.50
C SER A 12 17.50 -21.84 -34.05
N ILE A 13 17.16 -23.10 -34.39
CA ILE A 13 15.92 -23.75 -33.96
C ILE A 13 15.87 -23.88 -32.43
N LEU A 14 16.98 -24.29 -31.80
CA LEU A 14 17.06 -24.39 -30.34
C LEU A 14 16.79 -23.05 -29.67
N ASN A 15 17.41 -21.97 -30.14
CA ASN A 15 17.20 -20.62 -29.62
C ASN A 15 15.76 -20.13 -29.78
N VAL A 16 15.10 -20.49 -30.88
CA VAL A 16 13.69 -20.14 -31.11
C VAL A 16 12.79 -20.91 -30.14
N VAL A 17 13.04 -22.21 -29.94
CA VAL A 17 12.27 -23.04 -29.00
C VAL A 17 12.46 -22.55 -27.56
N THR A 18 13.69 -22.22 -27.16
CA THR A 18 13.96 -21.68 -25.81
C THR A 18 13.23 -20.34 -25.63
N LEU A 19 13.30 -19.42 -26.60
CA LEU A 19 12.60 -18.14 -26.55
C LEU A 19 11.08 -18.32 -26.38
N PHE A 20 10.45 -19.22 -27.15
CA PHE A 20 9.02 -19.49 -27.01
C PHE A 20 8.68 -20.09 -25.64
N SER A 21 9.51 -21.00 -25.13
CA SER A 21 9.33 -21.58 -23.80
C SER A 21 9.45 -20.52 -22.70
N GLU A 22 10.40 -19.60 -22.80
CA GLU A 22 10.58 -18.50 -21.86
C GLU A 22 9.38 -17.55 -21.88
N ILE A 23 8.91 -17.14 -23.07
CA ILE A 23 7.71 -16.29 -23.21
C ILE A 23 6.51 -16.97 -22.56
N PHE A 24 6.30 -18.26 -22.83
CA PHE A 24 5.20 -19.02 -22.23
C PHE A 24 5.30 -19.06 -20.70
N LEU A 25 6.50 -19.30 -20.16
CA LEU A 25 6.74 -19.29 -18.71
C LEU A 25 6.44 -17.92 -18.10
N TRP A 26 6.84 -16.83 -18.75
CA TRP A 26 6.51 -15.48 -18.29
C TRP A 26 5.01 -15.23 -18.29
N ILE A 27 4.30 -15.58 -19.37
CA ILE A 27 2.84 -15.43 -19.46
C ILE A 27 2.15 -16.24 -18.35
N ALA A 28 2.58 -17.49 -18.14
CA ALA A 28 2.05 -18.34 -17.09
C ALA A 28 2.30 -17.74 -15.70
N ALA A 29 3.52 -17.24 -15.44
CA ALA A 29 3.88 -16.60 -14.18
C ALA A 29 3.03 -15.34 -13.91
N PHE A 30 2.89 -14.46 -14.90
CA PHE A 30 2.04 -13.27 -14.79
C PHE A 30 0.56 -13.64 -14.60
N GLY A 31 0.08 -14.67 -15.30
CA GLY A 31 -1.27 -15.20 -15.11
C GLY A 31 -1.50 -15.68 -13.68
N ILE A 32 -0.61 -16.52 -13.15
CA ILE A 32 -0.68 -17.03 -11.78
C ILE A 32 -0.67 -15.86 -10.78
N LEU A 33 0.25 -14.90 -10.92
CA LEU A 33 0.33 -13.72 -10.05
C LEU A 33 -0.93 -12.86 -10.10
N TYR A 34 -1.50 -12.68 -11.30
CA TYR A 34 -2.74 -11.92 -11.48
C TYR A 34 -3.92 -12.59 -10.77
N PHE A 35 -4.12 -13.90 -10.99
CA PHE A 35 -5.20 -14.64 -10.35
C PHE A 35 -5.02 -14.72 -8.84
N TYR A 36 -3.81 -15.01 -8.36
CA TYR A 36 -3.45 -14.95 -6.94
C TYR A 36 -3.80 -13.60 -6.33
N GLY A 37 -3.34 -12.52 -6.96
CA GLY A 37 -3.61 -11.15 -6.54
C GLY A 37 -5.11 -10.86 -6.48
N ARG A 38 -5.89 -11.30 -7.46
CA ARG A 38 -7.35 -11.09 -7.49
C ARG A 38 -8.06 -11.68 -6.26
N PHE A 39 -7.70 -12.90 -5.85
CA PHE A 39 -8.30 -13.53 -4.67
C PHE A 39 -7.84 -12.86 -3.38
N ARG A 40 -6.54 -12.63 -3.24
CA ARG A 40 -5.95 -12.01 -2.04
C ARG A 40 -6.34 -10.54 -1.86
N ARG A 41 -6.70 -9.84 -2.94
CA ARG A 41 -7.22 -8.46 -2.90
C ARG A 41 -8.44 -8.32 -2.00
N ILE A 42 -9.35 -9.28 -2.02
CA ILE A 42 -10.55 -9.26 -1.16
C ILE A 42 -10.16 -9.32 0.32
N TRP A 43 -9.22 -10.20 0.66
CA TRP A 43 -8.73 -10.34 2.02
C TRP A 43 -8.03 -9.06 2.50
N TRP A 44 -7.14 -8.49 1.68
CA TRP A 44 -6.47 -7.23 2.01
C TRP A 44 -7.41 -6.04 2.11
N ARG A 45 -8.43 -5.95 1.25
CA ARG A 45 -9.46 -4.90 1.35
C ARG A 45 -10.16 -4.93 2.70
N LYS A 46 -10.44 -6.12 3.26
CA LYS A 46 -11.03 -6.25 4.61
C LYS A 46 -10.09 -5.69 5.69
N ILE A 47 -8.83 -6.09 5.67
CA ILE A 47 -7.81 -5.60 6.64
C ILE A 47 -7.63 -4.08 6.54
N LEU A 48 -7.54 -3.56 5.32
CA LEU A 48 -7.34 -2.13 5.08
C LEU A 48 -8.59 -1.32 5.43
N SER A 49 -9.80 -1.85 5.23
CA SER A 49 -11.03 -1.21 5.68
C SER A 49 -11.06 -1.12 7.21
N ALA A 50 -10.76 -2.21 7.92
CA ALA A 50 -10.67 -2.22 9.37
C ALA A 50 -9.59 -1.23 9.88
N ALA A 51 -8.44 -1.17 9.19
CA ALA A 51 -7.42 -0.17 9.49
C ALA A 51 -7.94 1.27 9.30
N ILE A 52 -8.70 1.56 8.24
CA ILE A 52 -9.31 2.88 8.04
C ILE A 52 -10.28 3.21 9.17
N ASP A 53 -11.12 2.26 9.59
CA ASP A 53 -12.08 2.47 10.67
C ASP A 53 -11.38 2.68 12.02
N TYR A 54 -10.30 1.94 12.28
CA TYR A 54 -9.40 2.19 13.42
C TYR A 54 -8.90 3.65 13.42
N HIS A 55 -8.39 4.15 12.29
CA HIS A 55 -7.91 5.53 12.24
C HIS A 55 -9.05 6.54 12.40
N ARG A 56 -10.21 6.32 11.78
CA ARG A 56 -11.39 7.19 11.98
C ARG A 56 -11.75 7.33 13.44
N PHE A 57 -11.84 6.21 14.16
CA PHE A 57 -12.18 6.20 15.59
C PHE A 57 -11.16 7.01 16.41
N HIS A 58 -9.87 6.74 16.25
CA HIS A 58 -8.83 7.41 17.04
C HIS A 58 -8.68 8.89 16.70
N LEU A 59 -8.81 9.26 15.42
CA LEU A 59 -8.73 10.65 15.00
C LEU A 59 -9.94 11.46 15.50
N SER A 60 -11.15 10.89 15.48
CA SER A 60 -12.33 11.53 16.06
C SER A 60 -12.19 11.69 17.58
N ALA A 61 -11.66 10.68 18.28
CA ALA A 61 -11.40 10.78 19.71
C ALA A 61 -10.40 11.90 20.04
N MET A 62 -9.33 12.05 19.25
CA MET A 62 -8.37 13.15 19.43
C MET A 62 -8.97 14.53 19.17
N GLN A 63 -9.86 14.66 18.18
CA GLN A 63 -10.54 15.94 17.93
C GLN A 63 -11.43 16.37 19.10
N ALA A 64 -12.06 15.41 19.78
CA ALA A 64 -12.92 15.67 20.92
C ALA A 64 -12.14 15.93 22.23
N ASP A 65 -10.87 15.55 22.29
CA ASP A 65 -10.04 15.69 23.49
C ASP A 65 -9.60 17.15 23.71
N LYS A 66 -10.23 17.80 24.70
CA LYS A 66 -9.92 19.18 25.09
C LYS A 66 -8.54 19.32 25.73
N GLY A 67 -7.96 18.24 26.24
CA GLY A 67 -6.61 18.22 26.84
C GLY A 67 -5.47 18.22 25.83
N LEU A 68 -5.76 18.00 24.54
CA LEU A 68 -4.77 18.07 23.47
C LEU A 68 -4.54 19.50 23.00
N ASP A 69 -3.31 19.76 22.55
CA ASP A 69 -2.94 21.00 21.88
C ASP A 69 -3.76 21.22 20.61
N GLU A 70 -4.03 22.50 20.30
CA GLU A 70 -4.82 22.90 19.13
C GLU A 70 -4.23 22.37 17.83
N LYS A 71 -2.90 22.39 17.66
CA LYS A 71 -2.24 21.86 16.46
C LYS A 71 -2.43 20.35 16.31
N THR A 72 -2.41 19.62 17.43
CA THR A 72 -2.69 18.18 17.40
C THR A 72 -4.12 17.90 16.90
N ARG A 73 -5.11 18.68 17.35
CA ARG A 73 -6.51 18.56 16.89
C ARG A 73 -6.69 18.98 15.44
N GLU A 74 -6.00 20.03 14.99
CA GLU A 74 -5.97 20.43 13.58
C GLU A 74 -5.45 19.29 12.69
N TYR A 75 -4.33 18.65 13.07
CA TYR A 75 -3.80 17.51 12.32
C TYR A 75 -4.73 16.30 12.34
N ALA A 76 -5.37 16.01 13.48
CA ALA A 76 -6.38 14.95 13.55
C ALA A 76 -7.54 15.22 12.59
N THR A 77 -7.97 16.47 12.46
CA THR A 77 -9.00 16.92 11.53
C THR A 77 -8.55 16.77 10.08
N ALA A 78 -7.32 17.18 9.75
CA ALA A 78 -6.74 17.06 8.42
C ALA A 78 -6.61 15.60 7.96
N LEU A 79 -6.13 14.71 8.83
CA LEU A 79 -6.04 13.28 8.54
C LEU A 79 -7.42 12.64 8.39
N GLN A 80 -8.40 13.05 9.19
CA GLN A 80 -9.76 12.54 9.04
C GLN A 80 -10.42 13.04 7.74
N TRP A 81 -10.13 14.27 7.31
CA TRP A 81 -10.52 14.77 6.00
C TRP A 81 -9.85 13.98 4.86
N ALA A 82 -8.57 13.62 5.01
CA ALA A 82 -7.87 12.77 4.05
C ALA A 82 -8.57 11.41 3.87
N ILE A 83 -9.02 10.79 4.97
CA ILE A 83 -9.77 9.52 4.93
C ILE A 83 -11.13 9.69 4.27
N ASN A 84 -11.89 10.72 4.66
CA ASN A 84 -13.31 10.82 4.33
C ASN A 84 -13.60 11.52 3.01
N LYS A 85 -12.67 12.32 2.49
CA LYS A 85 -12.84 13.10 1.25
C LYS A 85 -11.78 12.76 0.22
N GLN A 86 -10.49 12.93 0.56
CA GLN A 86 -9.43 12.76 -0.44
C GLN A 86 -9.27 11.32 -0.91
N LEU A 87 -9.22 10.35 -0.01
CA LEU A 87 -9.05 8.95 -0.39
C LEU A 87 -10.17 8.47 -1.34
N PRO A 88 -11.47 8.70 -1.07
CA PRO A 88 -12.52 8.40 -2.04
C PRO A 88 -12.32 9.05 -3.40
N ASP A 89 -11.89 10.31 -3.45
CA ASP A 89 -11.65 11.02 -4.71
C ASP A 89 -10.42 10.50 -5.45
N ASP A 90 -9.37 10.11 -4.72
CA ASP A 90 -8.18 9.44 -5.25
C ASP A 90 -8.56 8.07 -5.86
N LEU A 91 -9.48 7.34 -5.23
CA LEU A 91 -9.95 6.05 -5.72
C LEU A 91 -10.84 6.19 -6.97
N LYS A 92 -11.68 7.24 -7.06
CA LYS A 92 -12.48 7.53 -8.25
C LYS A 92 -11.62 7.80 -9.49
N LYS A 93 -10.46 8.45 -9.31
CA LYS A 93 -9.48 8.71 -10.39
C LYS A 93 -8.71 7.45 -10.81
N GLY A 94 -8.85 6.35 -10.08
CA GLY A 94 -8.04 5.15 -10.21
C GLY A 94 -6.83 5.21 -9.28
N GLY A 95 -6.69 4.22 -8.38
CA GLY A 95 -5.66 4.21 -7.35
C GLY A 95 -4.23 4.38 -7.89
N GLY A 96 -3.96 3.85 -9.09
CA GLY A 96 -2.69 4.03 -9.79
C GLY A 96 -2.41 5.46 -10.26
N LEU A 97 -3.41 6.15 -10.83
CA LEU A 97 -3.25 7.54 -11.27
C LEU A 97 -3.01 8.46 -10.07
N SER A 98 -3.70 8.22 -8.96
CA SER A 98 -3.54 9.01 -7.73
C SER A 98 -2.18 8.83 -7.07
N LEU A 99 -1.52 7.66 -7.20
CA LEU A 99 -0.12 7.50 -6.82
C LEU A 99 0.80 8.43 -7.62
N TRP A 100 0.64 8.45 -8.95
CA TRP A 100 1.42 9.34 -9.81
C TRP A 100 1.16 10.82 -9.53
N LEU A 101 -0.11 11.20 -9.35
CA LEU A 101 -0.50 12.56 -8.99
C LEU A 101 0.10 12.99 -7.64
N SER A 102 0.23 12.06 -6.69
CA SER A 102 0.90 12.35 -5.41
C SER A 102 2.36 12.71 -5.62
N PHE A 103 3.09 11.96 -6.44
CA PHE A 103 4.49 12.28 -6.79
C PHE A 103 4.63 13.61 -7.54
N ALA A 104 3.62 14.01 -8.31
CA ALA A 104 3.56 15.30 -8.98
C ALA A 104 3.14 16.47 -8.05
N GLY A 105 2.95 16.22 -6.74
CA GLY A 105 2.57 17.26 -5.78
C GLY A 105 1.09 17.63 -5.77
N ALA A 106 0.22 16.85 -6.41
CA ALA A 106 -1.22 17.11 -6.41
C ALA A 106 -1.83 16.93 -5.00
N LYS A 107 -3.02 17.51 -4.78
CA LYS A 107 -3.76 17.32 -3.52
C LYS A 107 -4.34 15.91 -3.44
N THR A 108 -3.61 14.99 -2.83
CA THR A 108 -4.00 13.60 -2.60
C THR A 108 -3.99 13.28 -1.10
N SER A 109 -4.61 12.16 -0.74
CA SER A 109 -4.58 11.61 0.62
C SER A 109 -3.15 11.37 1.12
N LEU A 110 -2.26 10.87 0.26
CA LEU A 110 -0.83 10.69 0.57
C LEU A 110 -0.13 12.01 0.88
N ASN A 111 -0.36 13.04 0.05
CA ASN A 111 0.29 14.33 0.24
C ASN A 111 -0.24 15.05 1.48
N THR A 112 -1.49 14.86 1.88
CA THR A 112 -1.97 15.35 3.18
C THR A 112 -1.26 14.70 4.36
N CYS A 113 -1.04 13.38 4.33
CA CYS A 113 -0.20 12.71 5.33
C CYS A 113 1.23 13.28 5.34
N GLY A 114 1.79 13.55 4.15
CA GLY A 114 3.10 14.20 4.00
C GLY A 114 3.16 15.59 4.63
N THR A 115 2.18 16.45 4.33
CA THR A 115 2.06 17.79 4.92
C THR A 115 1.98 17.71 6.45
N VAL A 116 1.11 16.86 6.98
CA VAL A 116 0.99 16.65 8.44
C VAL A 116 2.31 16.15 9.03
N PHE A 117 3.05 15.27 8.36
CA PHE A 117 4.36 14.80 8.83
C PHE A 117 5.39 15.93 8.91
N TYR A 118 5.53 16.74 7.85
CA TYR A 118 6.50 17.84 7.82
C TYR A 118 6.16 18.93 8.83
N ASP A 119 4.87 19.31 8.91
CA ASP A 119 4.42 20.29 9.89
C ASP A 119 4.60 19.75 11.30
N ALA A 120 4.32 18.46 11.53
CA ALA A 120 4.51 17.87 12.84
C ALA A 120 5.98 17.79 13.28
N ALA A 121 6.90 17.56 12.35
CA ALA A 121 8.33 17.62 12.63
C ALA A 121 8.76 19.04 13.05
N ARG A 122 8.19 20.07 12.40
CA ARG A 122 8.48 21.48 12.69
C ARG A 122 7.97 21.93 14.06
N TYR A 123 6.80 21.45 14.48
CA TYR A 123 6.16 21.81 15.76
C TYR A 123 6.22 20.71 16.82
N SER A 124 7.20 19.80 16.72
CA SER A 124 7.31 18.57 17.51
C SER A 124 7.20 18.72 19.03
N ARG A 125 7.52 19.89 19.59
CA ARG A 125 7.41 20.18 21.03
C ARG A 125 5.96 20.29 21.54
N PHE A 126 5.02 20.64 20.66
CA PHE A 126 3.62 20.92 21.02
C PHE A 126 2.66 19.81 20.56
N ILE A 127 3.20 18.75 19.95
CA ILE A 127 2.42 17.74 19.27
C ILE A 127 2.43 16.44 20.06
N ASP A 128 1.24 15.87 20.23
CA ASP A 128 1.11 14.55 20.83
C ASP A 128 1.72 13.48 19.91
N LEU A 129 2.67 12.69 20.42
CA LEU A 129 3.32 11.62 19.66
C LEU A 129 2.34 10.61 19.06
N ARG A 130 1.12 10.48 19.62
CA ARG A 130 0.07 9.61 19.08
C ARG A 130 -0.36 10.06 17.68
N ILE A 131 -0.45 11.36 17.37
CA ILE A 131 -0.85 11.81 16.02
C ILE A 131 0.22 11.46 14.99
N ILE A 132 1.50 11.54 15.36
CA ILE A 132 2.63 11.17 14.48
C ILE A 132 2.59 9.68 14.18
N LYS A 133 2.37 8.84 15.22
CA LYS A 133 2.24 7.39 15.06
C LYS A 133 1.03 7.01 14.19
N LEU A 134 -0.11 7.66 14.40
CA LEU A 134 -1.31 7.45 13.57
C LEU A 134 -1.08 7.88 12.13
N ASN A 135 -0.37 8.99 11.90
CA ASN A 135 -0.05 9.44 10.54
C ASN A 135 0.84 8.43 9.80
N ASP A 136 1.87 7.89 10.45
CA ASP A 136 2.76 6.88 9.86
C ASP A 136 2.00 5.60 9.47
N THR A 137 1.14 5.09 10.36
CA THR A 137 0.31 3.93 10.06
C THR A 137 -0.76 4.20 9.01
N LEU A 138 -1.29 5.43 8.97
CA LEU A 138 -2.28 5.85 7.98
C LEU A 138 -1.67 6.00 6.60
N LEU A 139 -0.50 6.63 6.50
CA LEU A 139 0.26 6.75 5.26
C LEU A 139 0.55 5.37 4.66
N SER A 140 1.04 4.45 5.49
CA SER A 140 1.25 3.04 5.14
C SER A 140 -0.04 2.36 4.62
N THR A 141 -1.19 2.73 5.16
CA THR A 141 -2.50 2.20 4.78
C THR A 141 -2.97 2.78 3.45
N PHE A 142 -2.84 4.08 3.23
CA PHE A 142 -3.14 4.73 1.95
C PHE A 142 -2.30 4.18 0.81
N TYR A 143 -0.98 4.02 1.00
CA TYR A 143 -0.13 3.41 -0.02
C TYR A 143 -0.65 2.02 -0.43
N ARG A 144 -0.94 1.15 0.54
CA ARG A 144 -1.44 -0.21 0.26
C ARG A 144 -2.78 -0.22 -0.46
N ILE A 145 -3.71 0.65 -0.05
CA ILE A 145 -5.00 0.80 -0.73
C ILE A 145 -4.77 1.21 -2.18
N LEU A 146 -4.00 2.28 -2.42
CA LEU A 146 -3.77 2.79 -3.77
C LEU A 146 -3.02 1.77 -4.64
N PHE A 147 -2.05 1.03 -4.10
CA PHE A 147 -1.34 -0.02 -4.82
C PHE A 147 -2.26 -1.19 -5.22
N ILE A 148 -3.16 -1.62 -4.33
CA ILE A 148 -4.12 -2.69 -4.62
C ILE A 148 -5.14 -2.26 -5.69
N GLU A 149 -5.47 -0.97 -5.74
CA GLU A 149 -6.39 -0.39 -6.71
C GLU A 149 -5.68 0.09 -7.99
N SER A 150 -4.38 -0.18 -8.13
CA SER A 150 -3.56 0.18 -9.30
C SER A 150 -3.28 -1.01 -10.22
N VAL A 151 -2.66 -0.75 -11.37
CA VAL A 151 -2.13 -1.79 -12.27
C VAL A 151 -1.02 -2.64 -11.62
N PHE A 152 -0.38 -2.12 -10.56
CA PHE A 152 0.69 -2.82 -9.84
C PHE A 152 0.17 -3.86 -8.83
N PHE A 153 -1.15 -4.05 -8.72
CA PHE A 153 -1.73 -5.00 -7.77
C PHE A 153 -1.17 -6.44 -7.84
N PRO A 154 -0.80 -7.00 -9.02
CA PRO A 154 -0.28 -8.37 -9.09
C PRO A 154 1.08 -8.52 -8.38
N LEU A 155 1.85 -7.44 -8.29
CA LEU A 155 3.15 -7.41 -7.60
C LEU A 155 3.02 -6.93 -6.15
N SER A 156 2.17 -5.94 -5.90
CA SER A 156 2.03 -5.35 -4.56
C SER A 156 1.43 -6.33 -3.56
N ILE A 157 0.50 -7.19 -3.98
CA ILE A 157 -0.14 -8.16 -3.09
C ILE A 157 0.84 -9.23 -2.56
N PRO A 158 1.62 -9.92 -3.41
CA PRO A 158 2.67 -10.83 -2.92
C PRO A 158 3.66 -10.14 -1.97
N LEU A 159 4.07 -8.90 -2.28
CA LEU A 159 4.96 -8.12 -1.43
C LEU A 159 4.32 -7.84 -0.05
N MET A 160 3.06 -7.43 -0.04
CA MET A 160 2.30 -7.18 1.18
C MET A 160 2.12 -8.46 2.00
N ASP A 161 1.82 -9.59 1.34
CA ASP A 161 1.71 -10.91 1.97
C ASP A 161 3.04 -11.36 2.58
N PHE A 162 4.16 -11.13 1.88
CA PHE A 162 5.49 -11.39 2.40
C PHE A 162 5.77 -10.57 3.67
N PHE A 163 5.51 -9.27 3.66
CA PHE A 163 5.70 -8.43 4.86
C PHE A 163 4.76 -8.81 6.00
N PHE A 164 3.53 -9.23 5.69
CA PHE A 164 2.58 -9.74 6.68
C PHE A 164 3.04 -11.07 7.28
N LEU A 165 3.56 -11.99 6.48
CA LEU A 165 4.13 -13.25 6.97
C LEU A 165 5.34 -12.98 7.86
N MET A 166 6.22 -12.07 7.45
CA MET A 166 7.36 -11.66 8.26
C MET A 166 6.92 -11.03 9.60
N SER A 167 5.80 -10.29 9.62
CA SER A 167 5.27 -9.73 10.87
C SER A 167 4.65 -10.78 11.78
N LEU A 168 4.03 -11.84 11.23
CA LEU A 168 3.56 -13.00 12.02
C LEU A 168 4.71 -13.69 12.78
N ILE A 169 5.87 -13.80 12.15
CA ILE A 169 7.07 -14.42 12.74
C ILE A 169 7.70 -13.47 13.77
N LYS A 170 7.95 -12.22 13.39
CA LYS A 170 8.66 -11.25 14.24
C LYS A 170 7.80 -10.70 15.39
N LYS A 171 6.48 -10.74 15.27
CA LYS A 171 5.51 -10.21 16.25
C LYS A 171 5.87 -8.80 16.72
N PRO A 172 5.90 -7.81 15.82
CA PRO A 172 6.29 -6.44 16.18
C PRO A 172 5.38 -5.86 17.27
N GLU A 173 5.95 -5.10 18.20
CA GLU A 173 5.18 -4.46 19.29
C GLU A 173 4.43 -3.19 18.84
N ARG A 174 4.86 -2.55 17.74
CA ARG A 174 4.33 -1.26 17.27
C ARG A 174 4.37 -1.11 15.75
N GLY A 175 3.68 -0.08 15.23
CA GLY A 175 3.72 0.35 13.83
C GLY A 175 2.73 -0.37 12.92
N SER A 176 2.84 -0.13 11.61
CA SER A 176 1.86 -0.61 10.62
C SER A 176 1.78 -2.14 10.54
N ALA A 177 2.91 -2.83 10.69
CA ALA A 177 2.95 -4.29 10.72
C ALA A 177 2.14 -4.88 11.89
N ARG A 178 2.19 -4.24 13.07
CA ARG A 178 1.37 -4.64 14.22
C ARG A 178 -0.10 -4.34 13.99
N LEU A 179 -0.41 -3.16 13.45
CA LEU A 179 -1.78 -2.77 13.10
C LEU A 179 -2.43 -3.82 12.19
N TYR A 180 -1.76 -4.21 11.09
CA TYR A 180 -2.35 -5.18 10.16
C TYR A 180 -2.54 -6.56 10.77
N LEU A 181 -1.67 -6.98 11.71
CA LEU A 181 -1.89 -8.20 12.47
C LEU A 181 -3.14 -8.13 13.34
N GLU A 182 -3.37 -7.02 14.02
CA GLU A 182 -4.58 -6.83 14.84
C GLU A 182 -5.83 -6.78 13.97
N MET A 183 -5.82 -5.99 12.90
CA MET A 183 -6.95 -5.88 11.96
C MET A 183 -7.23 -7.21 11.22
N SER A 184 -6.25 -8.11 11.13
CA SER A 184 -6.46 -9.45 10.57
C SER A 184 -7.15 -10.42 11.53
N LYS A 185 -7.09 -10.15 12.84
CA LYS A 185 -7.63 -10.98 13.93
C LYS A 185 -9.05 -10.59 14.34
N ASP A 186 -9.49 -9.36 14.12
CA ASP A 186 -10.86 -8.87 14.35
C ASP A 186 -11.85 -9.51 13.36
N LYS A 187 -11.92 -10.85 13.37
CA LYS A 187 -12.77 -11.71 12.55
C LYS A 187 -13.76 -12.52 13.39
N HIS A 188 -14.15 -11.99 14.53
CA HIS A 188 -15.24 -12.53 15.35
C HIS A 188 -16.26 -11.44 15.63
#